data_AF-A0A1B7NQ63-F1
#
_entry.id   AF-A0A1B7NQ63-F1
#
_cell.length_a   1.000
_cell.length_b   1.000
_cell.length_c   1.000
_cell.angle_alpha   90.00
_cell.angle_beta   90.00
_cell.angle_gamma   90.00
#
_symmetry.space_group_name_H-M   'P 1'
#
loop_
_entity.id
_entity.type
_entity.pdbx_description
1 polymer ?
#
loop_
_entity_poly.entity_id
_entity_poly.type
_entity_poly.pdbx_seq_one_letter_code
_entity_poly.pdbx_strand_id
1 'polypeptide(L)'
;EISQIQHGTDLSLAVACKEADIRSIKALIVGPPETPYEFGFFEFSIKFPEDYPGSPPTIHCTTTNGGRCRYNPNIYASGKVCLTWRGESGEQWSSAQGLESVLISIQSLMSSNPYENEPGFENAKSERDQQNMAHYVAKIRHETLRISVIQRLEEFLGIQSDGTIFPPGSPGLGEDEEEEDRLTGEDGRPTFEPFQDLLKHRFLWYYESYTLAIDAAEPKVHPSQAFKKMPFENTGNTMDGRFYYPDLRRRLALIKQTIMNETESWATEGLKVKAKESRIAVNLQRQHEQIVEDLKNRKNFMIDMSLENGNPFLWNMTYFGKPMTQLDGGIFRIRICLSPKFPEEQPRVIVTTPLFHNRISKDGVLCYFPKKTEEMKAHVEAIVEALEEEYPPYDPRTTVNPEASKLIWGSAEDKKKYNRLLRRSVQRSIE
;
A
#
# COMPACT_ATOMS: atom_id res chain seq x y z
N GLU A 1 10.09 -20.27 -5.32
CA GLU A 1 10.22 -19.09 -4.44
C GLU A 1 9.38 -17.91 -4.92
N ILE A 2 9.70 -17.27 -6.05
CA ILE A 2 8.98 -16.07 -6.55
C ILE A 2 7.46 -16.28 -6.63
N SER A 3 7.01 -17.34 -7.32
CA SER A 3 5.59 -17.65 -7.47
C SER A 3 4.87 -17.89 -6.13
N GLN A 4 5.56 -18.45 -5.13
CA GLN A 4 4.97 -18.67 -3.80
C GLN A 4 4.63 -17.36 -3.11
N ILE A 5 5.50 -16.34 -3.24
CA ILE A 5 5.27 -15.02 -2.66
C ILE A 5 4.19 -14.28 -3.46
N GLN A 6 4.21 -14.38 -4.80
CA GLN A 6 3.22 -13.73 -5.66
C GLN A 6 1.78 -14.24 -5.45
N HIS A 7 1.63 -15.53 -5.15
CA HIS A 7 0.34 -16.14 -4.82
C HIS A 7 0.10 -16.24 -3.31
N GLY A 8 1.01 -15.68 -2.50
CA GLY A 8 0.91 -15.67 -1.05
C GLY A 8 -0.20 -14.73 -0.56
N THR A 9 -0.69 -14.99 0.65
CA THR A 9 -1.68 -14.12 1.30
C THR A 9 -1.04 -13.02 2.14
N ASP A 10 0.28 -13.00 2.25
CA ASP A 10 1.00 -11.98 3.02
C ASP A 10 0.95 -10.62 2.30
N LEU A 11 0.12 -9.73 2.84
CA LEU A 11 -0.07 -8.39 2.31
C LEU A 11 1.14 -7.46 2.49
N SER A 12 2.14 -7.91 3.24
CA SER A 12 3.32 -7.11 3.55
C SER A 12 4.48 -7.32 2.61
N LEU A 13 4.48 -8.40 1.82
CA LEU A 13 5.55 -8.75 0.90
C LEU A 13 5.00 -8.84 -0.53
N ALA A 14 5.66 -8.19 -1.48
CA ALA A 14 5.41 -8.40 -2.90
C ALA A 14 6.72 -8.53 -3.66
N VAL A 15 6.75 -9.35 -4.71
CA VAL A 15 7.93 -9.58 -5.54
C VAL A 15 7.57 -9.60 -7.01
N ALA A 16 8.46 -9.07 -7.84
CA ALA A 16 8.31 -9.07 -9.29
C ALA A 16 9.67 -9.11 -9.97
N CYS A 17 9.74 -9.82 -11.09
CA CYS A 17 10.92 -9.90 -11.94
C CYS A 17 10.49 -9.79 -13.40
N LYS A 18 11.43 -9.43 -14.28
CA LYS A 18 11.20 -9.52 -15.73
C LYS A 18 11.37 -10.97 -16.16
N GLU A 19 10.56 -11.44 -17.10
CA GLU A 19 10.73 -12.79 -17.67
C GLU A 19 12.13 -13.00 -18.27
N ALA A 20 12.71 -11.94 -18.85
CA ALA A 20 14.05 -11.97 -19.44
C ALA A 20 15.18 -12.07 -18.41
N ASP A 21 14.94 -11.71 -17.14
CA ASP A 21 15.92 -11.79 -16.05
C ASP A 21 15.24 -12.15 -14.72
N ILE A 22 15.08 -13.44 -14.50
CA ILE A 22 14.51 -14.00 -13.27
C ILE A 22 15.46 -13.92 -12.06
N ARG A 23 16.73 -13.54 -12.27
CA ARG A 23 17.75 -13.45 -11.22
C ARG A 23 17.85 -12.04 -10.64
N SER A 24 17.23 -11.05 -11.28
CA SER A 24 17.05 -9.70 -10.75
C SER A 24 15.59 -9.49 -10.37
N ILE A 25 15.34 -9.33 -9.08
CA ILE A 25 14.02 -9.21 -8.50
C ILE A 25 13.87 -7.82 -7.89
N LYS A 26 12.72 -7.18 -8.12
CA LYS A 26 12.23 -6.08 -7.28
C LYS A 26 11.32 -6.67 -6.20
N ALA A 27 11.54 -6.27 -4.96
CA ALA A 27 10.70 -6.64 -3.83
C ALA A 27 10.16 -5.38 -3.15
N LEU A 28 8.97 -5.48 -2.59
CA LEU A 28 8.33 -4.48 -1.76
C LEU A 28 8.08 -5.09 -0.38
N ILE A 29 8.48 -4.37 0.67
CA ILE A 29 8.12 -4.66 2.05
C ILE A 29 7.29 -3.49 2.56
N VAL A 30 6.06 -3.77 2.98
CA VAL A 30 5.22 -2.83 3.71
C VAL A 30 5.69 -2.80 5.16
N GLY A 31 5.99 -1.61 5.67
CA GLY A 31 6.50 -1.45 7.02
C GLY A 31 5.52 -1.95 8.09
N PRO A 32 6.00 -2.67 9.13
CA PRO A 32 5.13 -3.30 10.10
C PRO A 32 4.26 -2.31 10.90
N PRO A 33 3.02 -2.68 11.25
CA PRO A 33 2.16 -1.87 12.11
C PRO A 33 2.80 -1.63 13.48
N GLU A 34 2.45 -0.52 14.15
CA GLU A 34 2.96 -0.17 15.49
C GLU A 34 4.48 0.08 15.55
N THR A 35 5.10 0.34 14.41
CA THR A 35 6.53 0.69 14.29
C THR A 35 6.67 2.09 13.66
N PRO A 36 7.83 2.76 13.75
CA PRO A 36 8.05 3.99 12.97
C PRO A 36 8.05 3.77 11.44
N TYR A 37 7.97 2.52 10.96
CA TYR A 37 7.89 2.16 9.55
C TYR A 37 6.46 1.95 9.07
N GLU A 38 5.48 2.00 9.98
CA GLU A 38 4.08 1.62 9.76
C GLU A 38 3.53 2.04 8.40
N PHE A 39 3.15 1.04 7.61
CA PHE A 39 2.55 1.15 6.29
C PHE A 39 3.37 1.94 5.25
N GLY A 40 4.67 2.16 5.49
CA GLY A 40 5.60 2.69 4.49
C GLY A 40 5.92 1.67 3.41
N PHE A 41 6.21 2.13 2.19
CA PHE A 41 6.53 1.26 1.05
C PHE A 41 8.05 1.20 0.80
N PHE A 42 8.70 0.14 1.26
CA PHE A 42 10.14 -0.04 1.14
C PHE A 42 10.46 -0.98 -0.01
N GLU A 43 11.06 -0.46 -1.07
CA GLU A 43 11.45 -1.24 -2.23
C GLU A 43 12.91 -1.68 -2.16
N PHE A 44 13.17 -2.88 -2.66
CA PHE A 44 14.47 -3.53 -2.65
C PHE A 44 14.77 -4.13 -4.03
N SER A 45 16.00 -3.96 -4.48
CA SER A 45 16.59 -4.71 -5.59
C SER A 45 17.36 -5.90 -5.04
N ILE A 46 17.04 -7.10 -5.53
CA ILE A 46 17.64 -8.36 -5.11
C ILE A 46 18.24 -9.05 -6.33
N LYS A 47 19.52 -9.41 -6.25
CA LYS A 47 20.23 -10.11 -7.32
C LYS A 47 20.76 -11.46 -6.83
N PHE A 48 20.32 -12.53 -7.48
CA PHE A 48 20.73 -13.90 -7.17
C PHE A 48 22.04 -14.25 -7.88
N PRO A 49 23.06 -14.80 -7.17
CA PRO A 49 24.31 -15.22 -7.78
C PRO A 49 24.15 -16.52 -8.60
N GLU A 50 25.17 -16.89 -9.37
CA GLU A 50 25.11 -18.04 -10.31
C GLU A 50 25.01 -19.37 -9.57
N ASP A 51 25.59 -19.40 -8.39
CA ASP A 51 25.67 -20.53 -7.49
C ASP A 51 24.56 -20.54 -6.43
N TYR A 52 23.51 -19.71 -6.56
CA TYR A 52 22.36 -19.76 -5.64
C TYR A 52 21.70 -21.15 -5.66
N PRO A 53 21.35 -21.76 -4.50
CA PRO A 53 21.36 -21.21 -3.14
C PRO A 53 22.66 -21.43 -2.34
N GLY A 54 23.77 -21.80 -2.98
CA GLY A 54 25.09 -21.94 -2.35
C GLY A 54 25.62 -20.64 -1.75
N SER A 55 25.49 -19.52 -2.48
CA SER A 55 25.77 -18.17 -1.98
C SER A 55 24.49 -17.35 -1.79
N PRO A 56 24.46 -16.41 -0.82
CA PRO A 56 23.30 -15.57 -0.58
C PRO A 56 23.06 -14.55 -1.71
N PRO A 57 21.80 -14.09 -1.89
CA PRO A 57 21.51 -13.00 -2.81
C PRO A 57 22.11 -11.67 -2.33
N THR A 58 22.44 -10.79 -3.27
CA THR A 58 22.81 -9.40 -2.95
C THR A 58 21.56 -8.53 -2.89
N ILE A 59 21.42 -7.73 -1.83
CA ILE A 59 20.20 -6.95 -1.54
C ILE A 59 20.53 -5.48 -1.35
N HIS A 60 19.78 -4.62 -2.03
CA HIS A 60 19.87 -3.17 -1.92
C HIS A 60 18.48 -2.55 -1.75
N CYS A 61 18.27 -1.79 -0.68
CA CYS A 61 17.11 -0.90 -0.54
C CYS A 61 17.23 0.24 -1.56
N THR A 62 16.19 0.44 -2.37
CA THR A 62 16.13 1.52 -3.38
C THR A 62 15.42 2.75 -2.84
N THR A 63 14.53 2.57 -1.85
CA THR A 63 13.88 3.66 -1.14
C THR A 63 14.87 4.29 -0.16
N THR A 64 15.77 5.16 -0.61
CA THR A 64 16.80 5.81 0.25
C THR A 64 16.95 7.32 0.03
N ASN A 65 16.06 7.93 -0.74
CA ASN A 65 16.13 9.36 -1.09
C ASN A 65 17.50 9.75 -1.69
N GLY A 66 17.95 8.95 -2.67
CA GLY A 66 19.23 9.17 -3.36
C GLY A 66 20.44 9.03 -2.44
N GLY A 67 20.44 8.03 -1.55
CA GLY A 67 21.59 7.80 -0.68
C GLY A 67 21.60 8.58 0.64
N ARG A 68 20.51 9.29 0.99
CA ARG A 68 20.46 10.27 2.10
C ARG A 68 19.66 9.80 3.31
N CYS A 69 18.84 8.76 3.17
CA CYS A 69 17.95 8.29 4.22
C CYS A 69 18.42 6.93 4.77
N ARG A 70 18.91 6.94 6.02
CA ARG A 70 19.30 5.73 6.76
C ARG A 70 18.13 5.15 7.56
N TYR A 71 17.28 4.35 6.95
CA TYR A 71 16.06 3.85 7.60
C TYR A 71 16.30 3.02 8.87
N ASN A 72 17.40 2.29 8.95
CA ASN A 72 17.68 1.40 10.08
C ASN A 72 19.19 1.25 10.25
N PRO A 73 19.71 0.90 11.44
CA PRO A 73 21.12 0.57 11.56
C PRO A 73 21.61 -0.49 10.57
N ASN A 74 20.73 -1.41 10.18
CA ASN A 74 20.98 -2.47 9.20
C ASN A 74 20.53 -2.12 7.76
N ILE A 75 19.88 -0.97 7.54
CA ILE A 75 19.45 -0.48 6.22
C ILE A 75 20.09 0.89 6.00
N TYR A 76 21.24 0.86 5.35
CA TYR A 76 22.16 1.99 5.26
C TYR A 76 21.62 3.05 4.30
N ALA A 77 22.10 4.28 4.43
CA ALA A 77 21.73 5.35 3.51
C ALA A 77 22.08 5.00 2.05
N SER A 78 23.18 4.30 1.81
CA SER A 78 23.57 3.78 0.48
C SER A 78 22.67 2.69 -0.09
N GLY A 79 21.67 2.23 0.66
CA GLY A 79 20.81 1.11 0.29
C GLY A 79 21.34 -0.25 0.68
N LYS A 80 22.61 -0.36 1.11
CA LYS A 80 23.15 -1.65 1.58
C LYS A 80 22.33 -2.19 2.75
N VAL A 81 21.89 -3.43 2.63
CA VAL A 81 21.20 -4.16 3.71
C VAL A 81 22.19 -5.12 4.37
N CYS A 82 22.37 -4.99 5.68
CA CYS A 82 23.26 -5.84 6.48
C CYS A 82 22.44 -6.85 7.28
N LEU A 83 22.29 -8.05 6.73
CA LEU A 83 21.78 -9.22 7.45
C LEU A 83 22.94 -9.96 8.14
N THR A 84 22.69 -10.58 9.29
CA THR A 84 23.67 -11.28 10.14
C THR A 84 24.19 -12.60 9.53
N TRP A 85 24.37 -12.68 8.21
CA TRP A 85 24.93 -13.84 7.51
C TRP A 85 26.40 -14.15 7.83
N ARG A 86 27.02 -13.37 8.73
CA ARG A 86 28.41 -13.53 9.20
C ARG A 86 28.50 -13.76 10.72
N GLY A 87 27.36 -14.01 11.37
CA GLY A 87 27.26 -14.17 12.83
C GLY A 87 27.63 -15.56 13.33
N GLU A 88 27.06 -15.91 14.48
CA GLU A 88 27.29 -17.20 15.14
C GLU A 88 26.78 -18.39 14.29
N SER A 89 27.21 -19.61 14.66
CA SER A 89 26.78 -20.85 14.01
C SER A 89 25.26 -21.03 14.13
N GLY A 90 24.51 -20.56 13.14
CA GLY A 90 23.05 -20.51 13.11
C GLY A 90 22.49 -19.26 12.42
N GLU A 91 23.27 -18.18 12.37
CA GLU A 91 22.89 -16.91 11.72
C GLU A 91 23.48 -16.77 10.31
N GLN A 92 24.46 -17.63 9.99
CA GLN A 92 25.11 -17.68 8.68
C GLN A 92 24.15 -18.15 7.58
N TRP A 93 24.39 -17.66 6.36
CA TRP A 93 23.65 -18.12 5.20
C TRP A 93 23.72 -19.65 5.06
N SER A 94 22.58 -20.27 4.80
CA SER A 94 22.51 -21.67 4.41
C SER A 94 21.55 -21.83 3.24
N SER A 95 21.78 -22.86 2.41
CA SER A 95 20.91 -23.17 1.27
C SER A 95 19.50 -23.62 1.67
N ALA A 96 19.20 -23.71 2.97
CA ALA A 96 17.85 -23.93 3.49
C ALA A 96 17.03 -22.62 3.55
N GLN A 97 17.68 -21.46 3.51
CA GLN A 97 17.02 -20.17 3.44
C GLN A 97 16.61 -19.86 2.00
N GLY A 98 15.42 -19.28 1.84
CA GLY A 98 14.89 -18.80 0.58
C GLY A 98 14.51 -17.32 0.63
N LEU A 99 14.12 -16.77 -0.51
CA LEU A 99 13.72 -15.37 -0.68
C LEU A 99 12.70 -14.90 0.36
N GLU A 100 11.67 -15.70 0.66
CA GLU A 100 10.65 -15.36 1.66
C GLU A 100 11.28 -15.15 3.05
N SER A 101 12.12 -16.08 3.49
CA SER A 101 12.82 -15.97 4.78
C SER A 101 13.76 -14.77 4.84
N VAL A 102 14.38 -14.41 3.72
CA VAL A 102 15.22 -13.21 3.61
C VAL A 102 14.38 -11.95 3.75
N LEU A 103 13.24 -11.85 3.06
CA LEU A 103 12.34 -10.70 3.15
C LEU A 103 11.74 -10.55 4.57
N ILE A 104 11.34 -11.65 5.20
CA ILE A 104 10.89 -11.68 6.60
C ILE A 104 12.01 -11.18 7.53
N SER A 105 13.26 -11.61 7.28
CA SER A 105 14.41 -11.14 8.07
C SER A 105 14.60 -9.62 7.95
N ILE A 106 14.46 -9.06 6.74
CA ILE A 106 14.55 -7.60 6.53
C ILE A 106 13.40 -6.88 7.23
N GLN A 107 12.17 -7.38 7.11
CA GLN A 107 11.01 -6.81 7.79
C GLN A 107 11.18 -6.86 9.32
N SER A 108 11.80 -7.91 9.87
CA SER A 108 12.06 -8.03 11.30
C SER A 108 12.99 -6.95 11.85
N LEU A 109 13.88 -6.40 11.01
CA LEU A 109 14.72 -5.26 11.38
C LEU A 109 13.90 -3.97 11.56
N MET A 110 12.73 -3.88 10.94
CA MET A 110 11.82 -2.73 11.05
C MET A 110 11.04 -2.76 12.36
N SER A 111 11.76 -2.82 13.49
CA SER A 111 11.22 -2.96 14.83
C SER A 111 10.58 -1.66 15.35
N SER A 112 9.84 -1.76 16.45
CA SER A 112 9.25 -0.59 17.13
C SER A 112 10.30 0.35 17.73
N ASN A 113 11.49 -0.16 18.06
CA ASN A 113 12.63 0.61 18.54
C ASN A 113 13.90 0.31 17.71
N PRO A 114 14.04 0.89 16.51
CA PRO A 114 15.17 0.59 15.63
C PRO A 114 16.51 1.16 16.14
N TYR A 115 16.53 1.90 17.25
CA TYR A 115 17.75 2.34 17.91
C TYR A 115 18.52 1.17 18.53
N GLU A 116 17.81 0.16 19.03
CA GLU A 116 18.40 -1.05 19.66
C GLU A 116 19.07 -1.97 18.65
N ASN A 117 18.78 -1.80 17.35
CA ASN A 117 19.43 -2.56 16.29
C ASN A 117 20.89 -2.13 16.05
N GLU A 118 21.33 -1.00 16.61
CA GLU A 118 22.73 -0.57 16.49
C GLU A 118 23.61 -1.39 17.45
N PRO A 119 24.71 -1.99 16.96
CA PRO A 119 25.66 -2.71 17.80
C PRO A 119 26.13 -1.89 19.00
N GLY A 120 26.01 -2.47 20.20
CA GLY A 120 26.37 -1.82 21.47
C GLY A 120 25.25 -0.99 22.11
N PHE A 121 24.06 -0.93 21.49
CA PHE A 121 22.89 -0.23 22.03
C PHE A 121 21.71 -1.17 22.38
N GLU A 122 21.92 -2.48 22.34
CA GLU A 122 20.88 -3.52 22.54
C GLU A 122 20.27 -3.47 23.94
N ASN A 123 21.05 -3.02 24.93
CA ASN A 123 20.66 -2.91 26.33
C ASN A 123 20.66 -1.45 26.84
N ALA A 124 20.54 -0.49 25.93
CA ALA A 124 20.59 0.93 26.24
C ALA A 124 19.41 1.33 27.14
N LYS A 125 19.68 1.64 28.42
CA LYS A 125 18.66 1.87 29.45
C LYS A 125 18.76 3.23 30.15
N SER A 126 19.78 4.03 29.84
CA SER A 126 19.93 5.33 30.49
C SER A 126 18.81 6.29 30.08
N GLU A 127 18.53 7.31 30.89
CA GLU A 127 17.56 8.35 30.53
C GLU A 127 17.92 9.03 29.21
N ARG A 128 19.22 9.19 28.93
CA ARG A 128 19.71 9.73 27.66
C ARG A 128 19.38 8.80 26.48
N ASP A 129 19.48 7.49 26.68
CA ASP A 129 19.14 6.51 25.65
C ASP A 129 17.65 6.52 25.35
N GLN A 130 16.80 6.56 26.38
CA GLN A 130 15.34 6.65 26.19
C GLN A 130 14.95 7.89 25.38
N GLN A 131 15.58 9.04 25.65
CA GLN A 131 15.38 10.23 24.83
C GLN A 131 15.85 10.02 23.39
N ASN A 132 17.03 9.44 23.19
CA ASN A 132 17.57 9.17 21.86
C ASN A 132 16.68 8.19 21.07
N MET A 133 16.19 7.12 21.70
CA MET A 133 15.22 6.19 21.12
C MET A 133 13.97 6.93 20.63
N ALA A 134 13.38 7.79 21.47
CA ALA A 134 12.21 8.57 21.09
C ALA A 134 12.49 9.53 19.91
N HIS A 135 13.66 10.19 19.90
CA HIS A 135 14.07 11.04 18.79
C HIS A 135 14.32 10.23 17.49
N TYR A 136 14.92 9.05 17.61
CA TYR A 136 15.19 8.16 16.49
C TYR A 136 13.89 7.64 15.87
N VAL A 137 12.96 7.14 16.70
CA VAL A 137 11.62 6.73 16.28
C VAL A 137 10.88 7.88 15.59
N ALA A 138 10.97 9.10 16.13
CA ALA A 138 10.30 10.27 15.55
C ALA A 138 10.82 10.61 14.15
N LYS A 139 12.16 10.61 13.94
CA LYS A 139 12.72 10.91 12.62
C LYS A 139 12.44 9.79 11.61
N ILE A 140 12.52 8.52 12.02
CA ILE A 140 12.19 7.40 11.12
C ILE A 140 10.72 7.50 10.69
N ARG A 141 9.79 7.77 11.61
CA ARG A 141 8.37 7.94 11.26
C ARG A 141 8.15 9.07 10.25
N HIS A 142 8.81 10.20 10.47
CA HIS A 142 8.71 11.33 9.54
C HIS A 142 9.25 10.99 8.14
N GLU A 143 10.41 10.34 8.07
CA GLU A 143 11.06 9.96 6.81
C GLU A 143 10.37 8.78 6.11
N THR A 144 9.72 7.87 6.85
CA THR A 144 8.81 6.86 6.31
C THR A 144 7.67 7.55 5.55
N LEU A 145 6.94 8.46 6.21
CA LEU A 145 5.85 9.18 5.55
C LEU A 145 6.36 10.01 4.36
N ARG A 146 7.43 10.78 4.56
CA ARG A 146 7.95 11.72 3.55
C ARG A 146 8.48 11.04 2.31
N ILE A 147 9.28 9.98 2.46
CA ILE A 147 9.99 9.37 1.33
C ILE A 147 9.27 8.10 0.88
N SER A 148 9.06 7.13 1.78
CA SER A 148 8.59 5.80 1.36
C SER A 148 7.12 5.78 0.98
N VAL A 149 6.34 6.78 1.43
CA VAL A 149 4.94 6.96 1.02
C VAL A 149 4.81 8.13 0.05
N ILE A 150 5.07 9.36 0.51
CA ILE A 150 4.72 10.58 -0.22
C ILE A 150 5.56 10.76 -1.48
N GLN A 151 6.89 10.91 -1.34
CA GLN A 151 7.77 11.12 -2.49
C GLN A 151 7.60 10.03 -3.54
N ARG A 152 7.48 8.78 -3.09
CA ARG A 152 7.35 7.65 -4.01
C ARG A 152 6.06 7.70 -4.84
N LEU A 153 4.94 8.07 -4.23
CA LEU A 153 3.67 8.22 -4.94
C LEU A 153 3.64 9.49 -5.80
N GLU A 154 4.31 10.56 -5.38
CA GLU A 154 4.47 11.78 -6.18
C GLU A 154 5.21 11.49 -7.49
N GLU A 155 6.31 10.73 -7.43
CA GLU A 155 7.05 10.27 -8.62
C GLU A 155 6.15 9.50 -9.59
N PHE A 156 5.33 8.57 -9.08
CA PHE A 156 4.40 7.79 -9.90
C PHE A 156 3.23 8.57 -10.49
N LEU A 157 2.84 9.66 -9.84
CA LEU A 157 1.72 10.50 -10.23
C LEU A 157 2.18 11.77 -10.98
N GLY A 158 3.50 11.98 -11.12
CA GLY A 158 4.08 13.17 -11.73
C GLY A 158 3.80 14.45 -10.94
N ILE A 159 3.61 14.34 -9.62
CA ILE A 159 3.37 15.48 -8.73
C ILE A 159 4.72 16.11 -8.39
N GLN A 160 4.84 17.40 -8.69
CA GLN A 160 6.02 18.21 -8.41
C GLN A 160 6.00 18.77 -6.99
N SER A 161 7.16 19.25 -6.54
CA SER A 161 7.32 19.85 -5.20
C SER A 161 6.40 21.06 -4.93
N ASP A 162 6.06 21.82 -5.97
CA ASP A 162 5.15 22.96 -5.93
C ASP A 162 3.65 22.56 -5.96
N GLY A 163 3.37 21.26 -6.15
CA GLY A 163 2.03 20.69 -6.26
C GLY A 163 1.46 20.68 -7.68
N THR A 164 2.23 21.08 -8.69
CA THR A 164 1.83 20.89 -10.11
C THR A 164 1.89 19.41 -10.49
N ILE A 165 1.09 19.02 -11.47
CA ILE A 165 0.99 17.62 -11.93
C ILE A 165 1.36 17.58 -13.40
N PHE A 166 2.45 16.90 -13.73
CA PHE A 166 2.83 16.61 -15.12
C PHE A 166 2.47 15.17 -15.46
N PRO A 167 1.78 14.92 -16.59
CA PRO A 167 1.52 13.56 -17.03
C PRO A 167 2.86 12.81 -17.25
N PRO A 168 3.01 11.57 -16.77
CA PRO A 168 4.19 10.77 -17.05
C PRO A 168 4.41 10.67 -18.57
N GLY A 169 5.52 11.22 -19.07
CA GLY A 169 5.89 11.18 -20.50
C GLY A 169 5.53 12.43 -21.33
N SER A 170 5.14 13.54 -20.73
CA SER A 170 5.12 14.84 -21.44
C SER A 170 6.52 15.46 -21.37
N PRO A 171 7.23 15.70 -22.49
CA PRO A 171 8.50 16.42 -22.46
C PRO A 171 8.21 17.88 -22.10
N GLY A 172 8.33 18.19 -20.81
CA GLY A 172 8.13 19.52 -20.25
C GLY A 172 9.48 20.22 -20.17
N LEU A 173 9.60 21.31 -20.92
CA LEU A 173 10.69 22.29 -20.90
C LEU A 173 11.08 22.67 -19.46
N GLY A 174 12.24 22.18 -19.03
CA GLY A 174 12.90 22.53 -17.78
C GLY A 174 14.26 21.86 -17.78
N GLU A 175 15.31 22.64 -17.99
CA GLU A 175 16.70 22.20 -17.97
C GLU A 175 17.03 21.60 -16.59
N ASP A 176 17.13 20.27 -16.51
CA ASP A 176 17.95 19.53 -15.55
C ASP A 176 18.19 18.14 -16.16
N GLU A 177 19.33 17.97 -16.85
CA GLU A 177 19.76 16.72 -17.49
C GLU A 177 19.85 15.54 -16.49
N GLU A 178 19.79 15.79 -15.17
CA GLU A 178 19.82 14.77 -14.12
C GLU A 178 18.45 14.10 -13.81
N GLU A 179 17.30 14.67 -14.22
CA GLU A 179 15.98 14.05 -13.96
C GLU A 179 15.50 13.15 -15.12
N GLU A 180 15.89 13.44 -16.36
CA GLU A 180 15.57 12.62 -17.54
C GLU A 180 16.19 11.21 -17.44
N ASP A 181 17.37 11.12 -16.81
CA ASP A 181 18.11 9.88 -16.49
C ASP A 181 17.44 9.00 -15.42
N ARG A 182 16.40 9.48 -14.72
CA ARG A 182 15.68 8.67 -13.71
C ARG A 182 14.47 7.92 -14.28
N LEU A 183 13.84 8.48 -15.30
CA LEU A 183 12.65 7.90 -15.96
C LEU A 183 13.00 6.96 -17.11
N THR A 184 14.23 7.08 -17.62
CA THR A 184 14.81 6.16 -18.60
C THR A 184 15.92 5.38 -17.91
N GLY A 185 15.90 4.05 -17.95
CA GLY A 185 17.11 3.30 -17.57
C GLY A 185 18.27 3.68 -18.51
N GLU A 186 19.52 3.37 -18.16
CA GLU A 186 20.74 3.66 -18.95
C GLU A 186 20.63 3.30 -20.46
N ASP A 187 19.64 2.48 -20.85
CA ASP A 187 19.33 2.04 -22.22
C ASP A 187 18.12 2.76 -22.91
N GLY A 188 17.55 3.82 -22.33
CA GLY A 188 16.36 4.50 -22.90
C GLY A 188 15.05 3.70 -22.82
N ARG A 189 15.03 2.62 -22.03
CA ARG A 189 13.84 1.77 -21.84
C ARG A 189 13.01 2.25 -20.63
N PRO A 190 11.67 2.03 -20.64
CA PRO A 190 10.83 2.32 -19.48
C PRO A 190 11.35 1.59 -18.24
N THR A 191 11.49 2.32 -17.14
CA THR A 191 11.86 1.75 -15.85
C THR A 191 10.82 0.72 -15.41
N PHE A 192 11.27 -0.44 -14.93
CA PHE A 192 10.38 -1.54 -14.53
C PHE A 192 9.76 -1.24 -13.17
N GLU A 193 8.50 -0.81 -13.15
CA GLU A 193 7.78 -0.38 -11.95
C GLU A 193 6.57 -1.29 -11.63
N PRO A 194 6.82 -2.51 -11.15
CA PRO A 194 5.77 -3.53 -10.99
C PRO A 194 4.79 -3.25 -9.86
N PHE A 195 5.10 -2.32 -8.95
CA PHE A 195 4.30 -2.07 -7.75
C PHE A 195 3.50 -0.76 -7.81
N GLN A 196 3.52 -0.04 -8.94
CA GLN A 196 2.87 1.28 -9.05
C GLN A 196 1.39 1.25 -8.66
N ASP A 197 0.61 0.36 -9.26
CA ASP A 197 -0.83 0.25 -8.95
C ASP A 197 -1.08 -0.25 -7.52
N LEU A 198 -0.27 -1.22 -7.08
CA LEU A 198 -0.33 -1.77 -5.73
C LEU A 198 -0.14 -0.67 -4.67
N LEU A 199 0.86 0.19 -4.84
CA LEU A 199 1.14 1.31 -3.94
C LEU A 199 -0.02 2.31 -3.90
N LYS A 200 -0.56 2.70 -5.06
CA LYS A 200 -1.73 3.59 -5.14
C LYS A 200 -2.93 3.00 -4.41
N HIS A 201 -3.19 1.71 -4.58
CA HIS A 201 -4.32 1.04 -3.94
C HIS A 201 -4.14 0.95 -2.41
N ARG A 202 -2.96 0.51 -1.95
CA ARG A 202 -2.62 0.42 -0.51
C ARG A 202 -2.59 1.78 0.16
N PHE A 203 -2.17 2.81 -0.55
CA PHE A 203 -2.21 4.18 -0.04
C PHE A 203 -3.63 4.61 0.34
N LEU A 204 -4.63 4.32 -0.50
CA LEU A 204 -6.03 4.65 -0.18
C LEU A 204 -6.53 3.90 1.05
N TRP A 205 -6.03 2.68 1.28
CA TRP A 205 -6.34 1.88 2.47
C TRP A 205 -5.74 2.49 3.73
N TYR A 206 -4.48 2.91 3.68
CA TYR A 206 -3.72 3.39 4.84
C TYR A 206 -3.81 4.90 5.07
N TYR A 207 -4.50 5.65 4.22
CA TYR A 207 -4.61 7.12 4.28
C TYR A 207 -4.99 7.66 5.66
N GLU A 208 -5.98 7.04 6.31
CA GLU A 208 -6.42 7.44 7.65
C GLU A 208 -5.35 7.18 8.71
N SER A 209 -4.63 6.05 8.61
CA SER A 209 -3.52 5.72 9.50
C SER A 209 -2.37 6.72 9.38
N TYR A 210 -2.02 7.15 8.16
CA TYR A 210 -1.02 8.20 7.94
C TYR A 210 -1.44 9.53 8.56
N THR A 211 -2.71 9.92 8.38
CA THR A 211 -3.24 11.17 8.95
C THR A 211 -3.20 11.14 10.48
N LEU A 212 -3.60 10.03 11.10
CA LEU A 212 -3.52 9.84 12.55
C LEU A 212 -2.08 9.84 13.07
N ALA A 213 -1.14 9.26 12.32
CA ALA A 213 0.28 9.30 12.67
C ALA A 213 0.82 10.74 12.67
N ILE A 214 0.41 11.56 11.71
CA ILE A 214 0.73 12.99 11.67
C ILE A 214 0.09 13.72 12.86
N ASP A 215 -1.22 13.54 13.10
CA ASP A 215 -1.94 14.16 14.21
C ASP A 215 -1.31 13.87 15.57
N ALA A 216 -0.82 12.63 15.76
CA ALA A 216 -0.18 12.21 16.99
C ALA A 216 1.27 12.68 17.16
N ALA A 217 1.96 13.03 16.06
CA ALA A 217 3.38 13.40 16.05
C ALA A 217 3.60 14.90 15.98
N GLU A 218 2.75 15.64 15.26
CA GLU A 218 2.87 17.08 15.02
C GLU A 218 2.95 17.91 16.32
N PRO A 219 2.12 17.68 17.37
CA PRO A 219 2.19 18.47 18.60
C PRO A 219 3.48 18.24 19.43
N LYS A 220 4.25 17.20 19.11
CA LYS A 220 5.46 16.81 19.87
C LYS A 220 6.73 17.48 19.36
N VAL A 221 6.66 18.23 18.26
CA VAL A 221 7.81 18.87 17.61
C VAL A 221 7.47 20.31 17.23
N HIS A 222 8.48 21.17 17.18
CA HIS A 222 8.31 22.51 16.61
C HIS A 222 8.37 22.46 15.07
N PRO A 223 7.61 23.32 14.37
CA PRO A 223 7.72 23.44 12.92
C PRO A 223 9.17 23.72 12.48
N SER A 224 9.66 22.97 11.50
CA SER A 224 11.04 23.05 11.00
C SER A 224 12.13 22.71 12.02
N GLN A 225 11.79 22.06 13.13
CA GLN A 225 12.77 21.51 14.08
C GLN A 225 13.69 20.51 13.38
N ALA A 226 15.01 20.70 13.50
CA ALA A 226 15.99 19.78 12.94
C ALA A 226 15.96 18.43 13.66
N PHE A 227 16.24 17.35 12.92
CA PHE A 227 16.41 16.03 13.50
C PHE A 227 17.59 16.04 14.47
N LYS A 228 17.41 15.35 15.60
CA LYS A 228 18.50 15.15 16.55
C LYS A 228 19.43 14.07 16.01
N LYS A 229 20.71 14.38 15.92
CA LYS A 229 21.76 13.43 15.55
C LYS A 229 21.95 12.39 16.64
N MET A 230 21.93 11.11 16.27
CA MET A 230 22.16 10.00 17.18
C MET A 230 23.65 9.77 17.43
N PRO A 231 24.04 9.16 18.57
CA PRO A 231 25.44 8.91 18.89
C PRO A 231 26.21 8.08 17.85
N PHE A 232 25.51 7.21 17.13
CA PHE A 232 26.08 6.31 16.12
C PHE A 232 26.06 6.89 14.70
N GLU A 233 25.56 8.11 14.49
CA GLU A 233 25.55 8.75 13.17
C GLU A 233 26.88 9.45 12.91
N ASN A 234 27.66 8.91 11.97
CA ASN A 234 29.00 9.39 11.62
C ASN A 234 29.04 9.93 10.17
N THR A 235 30.16 10.51 9.78
CA THR A 235 30.38 11.06 8.42
C THR A 235 30.07 10.02 7.34
N GLY A 236 29.12 10.32 6.45
CA GLY A 236 28.69 9.42 5.37
C GLY A 236 27.56 8.45 5.72
N ASN A 237 27.04 8.47 6.96
CA ASN A 237 25.91 7.65 7.40
C ASN A 237 25.01 8.40 8.40
N THR A 238 24.62 9.64 8.04
CA THR A 238 23.71 10.48 8.82
C THR A 238 22.30 10.49 8.23
N MET A 239 21.29 10.79 9.05
CA MET A 239 19.94 11.14 8.61
C MET A 239 19.63 12.57 9.06
N ASP A 240 20.04 13.53 8.24
CA ASP A 240 19.79 14.95 8.47
C ASP A 240 18.45 15.36 7.83
N GLY A 241 17.71 16.23 8.51
CA GLY A 241 16.39 16.66 8.06
C GLY A 241 15.67 17.55 9.06
N ARG A 242 14.43 17.91 8.74
CA ARG A 242 13.57 18.74 9.60
C ARG A 242 12.15 18.20 9.61
N PHE A 243 11.50 18.30 10.77
CA PHE A 243 10.09 17.99 10.89
C PHE A 243 9.25 19.06 10.21
N TYR A 244 8.42 18.66 9.25
CA TYR A 244 7.41 19.54 8.64
C TYR A 244 6.09 18.81 8.34
N TYR A 245 5.38 18.44 9.41
CA TYR A 245 4.12 17.70 9.35
C TYR A 245 2.97 18.39 8.59
N PRO A 246 2.77 19.73 8.67
CA PRO A 246 1.77 20.42 7.85
C PRO A 246 1.93 20.18 6.35
N ASP A 247 3.17 20.19 5.86
CA ASP A 247 3.45 19.92 4.44
C ASP A 247 3.20 18.45 4.08
N LEU A 248 3.62 17.51 4.94
CA LEU A 248 3.32 16.09 4.72
C LEU A 248 1.80 15.85 4.61
N ARG A 249 1.01 16.48 5.48
CA ARG A 249 -0.46 16.38 5.46
C ARG A 249 -1.04 16.91 4.15
N ARG A 250 -0.59 18.09 3.70
CA ARG A 250 -1.01 18.69 2.43
C ARG A 250 -0.69 17.77 1.25
N ARG A 251 0.52 17.21 1.21
CA ARG A 251 0.98 16.32 0.13
C ARG A 251 0.23 14.99 0.11
N LEU A 252 -0.02 14.36 1.27
CA LEU A 252 -0.89 13.18 1.36
C LEU A 252 -2.28 13.45 0.80
N ALA A 253 -2.89 14.58 1.14
CA ALA A 253 -4.21 14.95 0.63
C ALA A 253 -4.20 15.14 -0.89
N LEU A 254 -3.17 15.78 -1.44
CA LEU A 254 -3.01 15.95 -2.89
C LEU A 254 -2.84 14.60 -3.61
N ILE A 255 -2.02 13.69 -3.08
CA ILE A 255 -1.84 12.34 -3.62
C ILE A 255 -3.19 11.59 -3.64
N LYS A 256 -3.93 11.61 -2.53
CA LYS A 256 -5.26 10.98 -2.45
C LYS A 256 -6.19 11.54 -3.51
N GLN A 257 -6.29 12.86 -3.60
CA GLN A 257 -7.13 13.51 -4.60
C GLN A 257 -6.72 13.13 -6.03
N THR A 258 -5.42 13.06 -6.30
CA THR A 258 -4.90 12.71 -7.62
C THR A 258 -5.25 11.26 -8.01
N ILE A 259 -5.12 10.30 -7.09
CA ILE A 259 -5.51 8.90 -7.32
C ILE A 259 -7.03 8.77 -7.52
N MET A 260 -7.83 9.52 -6.75
CA MET A 260 -9.29 9.52 -6.92
C MET A 260 -9.70 10.14 -8.27
N ASN A 261 -9.06 11.23 -8.69
CA ASN A 261 -9.29 11.84 -10.00
C ASN A 261 -8.89 10.91 -11.16
N GLU A 262 -7.75 10.20 -11.03
CA GLU A 262 -7.32 9.15 -11.99
C GLU A 262 -8.38 8.04 -12.07
N THR A 263 -8.92 7.61 -10.93
CA THR A 263 -9.98 6.58 -10.87
C THR A 263 -11.26 7.04 -11.58
N GLU A 264 -11.62 8.32 -11.44
CA GLU A 264 -12.79 8.90 -12.14
C GLU A 264 -12.54 9.07 -13.65
N SER A 265 -11.31 9.39 -14.06
CA SER A 265 -10.97 9.58 -15.48
C SER A 265 -11.09 8.28 -16.29
N TRP A 266 -10.88 7.12 -15.66
CA TRP A 266 -11.02 5.80 -16.28
C TRP A 266 -12.37 5.58 -16.96
N ALA A 267 -13.46 6.15 -16.44
CA ALA A 267 -14.77 6.05 -17.08
C ALA A 267 -14.76 6.72 -18.47
N THR A 268 -14.18 7.92 -18.56
CA THR A 268 -14.09 8.69 -19.81
C THR A 268 -13.08 8.09 -20.78
N GLU A 269 -11.93 7.63 -20.27
CA GLU A 269 -10.92 6.93 -21.07
C GLU A 269 -11.46 5.60 -21.60
N GLY A 270 -12.17 4.85 -20.76
CA GLY A 270 -12.84 3.60 -21.09
C GLY A 270 -13.84 3.75 -22.23
N LEU A 271 -14.61 4.85 -22.28
CA LEU A 271 -15.49 5.12 -23.42
C LEU A 271 -14.72 5.31 -24.73
N LYS A 272 -13.55 5.95 -24.70
CA LYS A 272 -12.68 6.08 -25.89
C LYS A 272 -12.15 4.72 -26.33
N VAL A 273 -11.81 3.85 -25.38
CA VAL A 273 -11.34 2.48 -25.66
C VAL A 273 -12.48 1.59 -26.19
N LYS A 274 -13.69 1.77 -25.67
CA LYS A 274 -14.91 1.11 -26.18
C LYS A 274 -15.24 1.54 -27.60
N ALA A 275 -15.15 2.84 -27.92
CA ALA A 275 -15.40 3.37 -29.26
C ALA A 275 -14.43 2.81 -30.32
N LYS A 276 -13.26 2.34 -29.90
CA LYS A 276 -12.27 1.65 -30.75
C LYS A 276 -12.48 0.13 -30.83
N GLU A 277 -13.55 -0.40 -30.23
CA GLU A 277 -13.85 -1.84 -30.17
C GLU A 277 -12.69 -2.67 -29.62
N SER A 278 -11.94 -2.12 -28.68
CA SER A 278 -10.77 -2.80 -28.11
C SER A 278 -11.15 -4.11 -27.42
N ARG A 279 -10.26 -5.09 -27.50
CA ARG A 279 -10.42 -6.42 -26.89
C ARG A 279 -10.82 -6.35 -25.41
N ILE A 280 -10.23 -5.41 -24.65
CA ILE A 280 -10.52 -5.25 -23.23
C ILE A 280 -11.96 -4.78 -22.99
N ALA A 281 -12.47 -3.82 -23.78
CA ALA A 281 -13.83 -3.31 -23.63
C ALA A 281 -14.87 -4.40 -23.94
N VAL A 282 -14.65 -5.17 -25.02
CA VAL A 282 -15.51 -6.31 -25.39
C VAL A 282 -15.44 -7.41 -24.32
N ASN A 283 -14.26 -7.70 -23.80
CA ASN A 283 -14.07 -8.70 -22.76
C ASN A 283 -14.80 -8.31 -21.46
N LEU A 284 -14.62 -7.09 -20.96
CA LEU A 284 -15.30 -6.61 -19.75
C LEU A 284 -16.81 -6.60 -19.91
N GLN A 285 -17.32 -6.15 -21.07
CA GLN A 285 -18.76 -6.19 -21.35
C GLN A 285 -19.31 -7.63 -21.32
N ARG A 286 -18.60 -8.58 -21.95
CA ARG A 286 -18.97 -10.00 -21.91
C ARG A 286 -18.92 -10.58 -20.49
N GLN A 287 -17.89 -10.24 -19.70
CA GLN A 287 -17.79 -10.67 -18.31
C GLN A 287 -18.99 -10.17 -17.50
N HIS A 288 -19.37 -8.90 -17.67
CA HIS A 288 -20.56 -8.34 -17.03
C HIS A 288 -21.83 -9.12 -17.40
N GLU A 289 -22.09 -9.33 -18.70
CA GLU A 289 -23.28 -10.08 -19.18
C GLU A 289 -23.33 -11.50 -18.59
N GLN A 290 -22.17 -12.19 -18.55
CA GLN A 290 -22.06 -13.52 -17.96
C GLN A 290 -22.33 -13.54 -16.46
N ILE A 291 -21.85 -12.54 -15.71
CA ILE A 291 -22.07 -12.43 -14.26
C ILE A 291 -23.55 -12.16 -13.98
N VAL A 292 -24.17 -11.21 -14.70
CA VAL A 292 -25.60 -10.90 -14.56
C VAL A 292 -26.46 -12.12 -14.84
N GLU A 293 -26.14 -12.89 -15.89
CA GLU A 293 -26.87 -14.10 -16.25
C GLU A 293 -26.67 -15.23 -15.22
N ASP A 294 -25.46 -15.43 -14.69
CA ASP A 294 -25.19 -16.41 -13.62
C ASP A 294 -25.96 -16.06 -12.34
N LEU A 295 -26.02 -14.77 -11.96
CA LEU A 295 -26.79 -14.30 -10.80
C LEU A 295 -28.29 -14.59 -10.95
N LYS A 296 -28.86 -14.34 -12.14
CA LYS A 296 -30.25 -14.68 -12.46
C LYS A 296 -30.52 -16.17 -12.39
N ASN A 297 -29.65 -16.99 -12.99
CA ASN A 297 -29.80 -18.44 -13.02
C ASN A 297 -29.73 -19.08 -11.63
N ARG A 298 -28.87 -18.53 -10.76
CA ARG A 298 -28.79 -18.94 -9.34
C ARG A 298 -29.92 -18.39 -8.47
N LYS A 299 -30.82 -17.58 -9.03
CA LYS A 299 -31.86 -16.84 -8.29
C LYS A 299 -31.28 -16.01 -7.13
N ASN A 300 -30.06 -15.49 -7.32
CA ASN A 300 -29.42 -14.66 -6.31
C ASN A 300 -29.87 -13.20 -6.48
N PHE A 301 -31.00 -12.87 -5.85
CA PHE A 301 -31.57 -11.52 -5.87
C PHE A 301 -30.88 -10.56 -4.89
N MET A 302 -29.84 -11.01 -4.18
CA MET A 302 -29.10 -10.15 -3.24
C MET A 302 -28.12 -9.21 -3.95
N ILE A 303 -27.85 -9.43 -5.23
CA ILE A 303 -26.93 -8.62 -6.02
C ILE A 303 -27.66 -8.19 -7.28
N ASP A 304 -27.77 -6.88 -7.47
CA ASP A 304 -28.13 -6.27 -8.75
C ASP A 304 -26.90 -5.61 -9.37
N MET A 305 -26.76 -5.72 -10.69
CA MET A 305 -25.57 -5.24 -11.39
C MET A 305 -25.94 -4.65 -12.74
N SER A 306 -25.37 -3.48 -13.02
CA SER A 306 -25.58 -2.74 -14.26
C SER A 306 -24.33 -1.97 -14.68
N LEU A 307 -24.26 -1.61 -15.95
CA LEU A 307 -23.23 -0.71 -16.48
C LEU A 307 -23.76 0.71 -16.51
N GLU A 308 -22.97 1.68 -16.06
CA GLU A 308 -23.35 3.08 -16.11
C GLU A 308 -23.36 3.58 -17.56
N ASN A 309 -24.55 3.92 -18.09
CA ASN A 309 -24.74 4.33 -19.48
C ASN A 309 -24.13 3.34 -20.50
N GLY A 310 -24.11 2.05 -20.16
CA GLY A 310 -23.50 0.99 -20.98
C GLY A 310 -21.97 1.05 -21.04
N ASN A 311 -21.29 1.78 -20.15
CA ASN A 311 -19.84 1.83 -20.08
C ASN A 311 -19.28 0.56 -19.41
N PRO A 312 -18.53 -0.32 -20.11
CA PRO A 312 -17.99 -1.55 -19.52
C PRO A 312 -16.85 -1.30 -18.51
N PHE A 313 -16.40 -0.05 -18.35
CA PHE A 313 -15.39 0.33 -17.38
C PHE A 313 -15.96 0.91 -16.07
N LEU A 314 -17.28 1.03 -15.99
CA LEU A 314 -17.96 1.60 -14.82
C LEU A 314 -19.19 0.78 -14.46
N TRP A 315 -19.05 -0.06 -13.43
CA TRP A 315 -20.11 -0.98 -13.01
C TRP A 315 -20.76 -0.46 -11.74
N ASN A 316 -22.09 -0.48 -11.73
CA ASN A 316 -22.91 -0.19 -10.58
C ASN A 316 -23.44 -1.51 -10.03
N MET A 317 -23.05 -1.82 -8.81
CA MET A 317 -23.50 -2.99 -8.06
C MET A 317 -24.34 -2.52 -6.88
N THR A 318 -25.53 -3.10 -6.71
CA THR A 318 -26.33 -2.93 -5.50
C THR A 318 -26.32 -4.26 -4.75
N TYR A 319 -25.84 -4.24 -3.51
CA TYR A 319 -25.91 -5.38 -2.61
C TYR A 319 -27.04 -5.17 -1.60
N PHE A 320 -27.96 -6.13 -1.56
CA PHE A 320 -29.04 -6.20 -0.59
C PHE A 320 -28.60 -7.09 0.56
N GLY A 321 -28.55 -6.52 1.78
CA GLY A 321 -28.06 -7.24 2.94
C GLY A 321 -28.90 -8.47 3.27
N LYS A 322 -28.24 -9.59 3.50
CA LYS A 322 -28.89 -10.89 3.73
C LYS A 322 -29.71 -10.89 5.02
N PRO A 323 -30.87 -11.59 5.03
CA PRO A 323 -31.63 -11.83 6.25
C PRO A 323 -30.78 -12.47 7.34
N MET A 324 -31.04 -12.11 8.59
CA MET A 324 -30.35 -12.66 9.77
C MET A 324 -28.84 -12.36 9.84
N THR A 325 -28.36 -11.35 9.09
CA THR A 325 -26.99 -10.84 9.19
C THR A 325 -26.96 -9.44 9.80
N GLN A 326 -25.77 -8.91 10.08
CA GLN A 326 -25.64 -7.52 10.56
C GLN A 326 -26.05 -6.47 9.51
N LEU A 327 -26.16 -6.87 8.24
CA LEU A 327 -26.53 -6.00 7.11
C LEU A 327 -28.00 -6.14 6.71
N ASP A 328 -28.78 -6.96 7.42
CA ASP A 328 -30.18 -7.28 7.09
C ASP A 328 -31.02 -6.04 6.77
N GLY A 329 -31.71 -6.08 5.62
CA GLY A 329 -32.56 -5.02 5.10
C GLY A 329 -31.82 -3.83 4.48
N GLY A 330 -30.50 -3.76 4.58
CA GLY A 330 -29.70 -2.67 4.01
C GLY A 330 -29.57 -2.73 2.48
N ILE A 331 -29.39 -1.55 1.87
CA ILE A 331 -29.20 -1.39 0.42
C ILE A 331 -27.89 -0.64 0.16
N PHE A 332 -26.87 -1.36 -0.28
CA PHE A 332 -25.51 -0.81 -0.43
C PHE A 332 -25.17 -0.65 -1.90
N ARG A 333 -25.05 0.60 -2.34
CA ARG A 333 -24.63 0.95 -3.70
C ARG A 333 -23.11 1.00 -3.76
N ILE A 334 -22.54 0.26 -4.68
CA ILE A 334 -21.12 0.04 -4.87
C ILE A 334 -20.78 0.39 -6.31
N ARG A 335 -19.80 1.27 -6.49
CA ARG A 335 -19.24 1.62 -7.78
C ARG A 335 -17.93 0.87 -7.97
N ILE A 336 -17.79 0.18 -9.09
CA ILE A 336 -16.57 -0.52 -9.48
C ILE A 336 -16.00 0.20 -10.71
N CYS A 337 -14.91 0.93 -10.51
CA CYS A 337 -14.19 1.63 -11.56
C CYS A 337 -13.06 0.74 -12.09
N LEU A 338 -13.02 0.54 -13.41
CA LEU A 338 -12.07 -0.34 -14.08
C LEU A 338 -11.12 0.46 -14.96
N SER A 339 -9.82 0.25 -14.78
CA SER A 339 -8.83 0.86 -15.64
C SER A 339 -8.91 0.30 -17.07
N PRO A 340 -8.69 1.14 -18.10
CA PRO A 340 -8.37 0.67 -19.45
C PRO A 340 -7.17 -0.28 -19.54
N LYS A 341 -6.31 -0.30 -18.52
CA LYS A 341 -5.16 -1.20 -18.37
C LYS A 341 -5.44 -2.35 -17.40
N PHE A 342 -6.69 -2.75 -17.21
CA PHE A 342 -7.00 -3.98 -16.47
C PHE A 342 -6.53 -5.22 -17.27
N PRO A 343 -5.87 -6.22 -16.64
CA PRO A 343 -5.69 -6.41 -15.19
C PRO A 343 -4.39 -5.86 -14.60
N GLU A 344 -3.53 -5.18 -15.36
CA GLU A 344 -2.31 -4.57 -14.83
C GLU A 344 -2.61 -3.51 -13.76
N GLU A 345 -3.67 -2.72 -13.95
CA GLU A 345 -4.26 -1.84 -12.94
C GLU A 345 -5.56 -2.47 -12.40
N GLN A 346 -5.61 -2.69 -11.09
CA GLN A 346 -6.70 -3.40 -10.42
C GLN A 346 -7.93 -2.49 -10.20
N PRO A 347 -9.15 -3.05 -10.16
CA PRO A 347 -10.37 -2.27 -10.00
C PRO A 347 -10.35 -1.44 -8.71
N ARG A 348 -10.94 -0.25 -8.75
CA ARG A 348 -11.20 0.58 -7.56
C ARG A 348 -12.66 0.47 -7.18
N VAL A 349 -12.91 -0.06 -5.98
CA VAL A 349 -14.26 -0.31 -5.48
C VAL A 349 -14.61 0.70 -4.40
N ILE A 350 -15.68 1.45 -4.65
CA ILE A 350 -16.14 2.54 -3.80
C ILE A 350 -17.58 2.23 -3.37
N VAL A 351 -17.77 1.99 -2.08
CA VAL A 351 -19.10 1.89 -1.46
C VAL A 351 -19.66 3.31 -1.32
N THR A 352 -20.57 3.65 -2.23
CA THR A 352 -21.18 4.99 -2.31
C THR A 352 -22.24 5.21 -1.24
N THR A 353 -22.88 4.15 -0.73
CA THR A 353 -23.75 4.24 0.44
C THR A 353 -22.90 4.27 1.71
N PRO A 354 -22.98 5.32 2.55
CA PRO A 354 -22.15 5.41 3.76
C PRO A 354 -22.40 4.25 4.72
N LEU A 355 -21.36 3.45 4.99
CA LEU A 355 -21.43 2.27 5.85
C LEU A 355 -20.29 2.30 6.88
N PHE A 356 -20.63 2.22 8.16
CA PHE A 356 -19.62 2.13 9.22
C PHE A 356 -19.11 0.69 9.32
N HIS A 357 -17.97 0.41 8.68
CA HIS A 357 -17.44 -0.94 8.53
C HIS A 357 -15.91 -0.93 8.66
N ASN A 358 -15.31 -2.04 9.14
CA ASN A 358 -13.86 -2.17 9.29
C ASN A 358 -13.12 -2.24 7.94
N ARG A 359 -13.76 -2.79 6.90
CA ARG A 359 -13.22 -2.90 5.52
C ARG A 359 -13.54 -1.69 4.62
N ILE A 360 -14.22 -0.65 5.10
CA ILE A 360 -14.63 0.50 4.28
C ILE A 360 -14.03 1.77 4.88
N SER A 361 -13.23 2.49 4.09
CA SER A 361 -12.66 3.78 4.50
C SER A 361 -13.74 4.85 4.66
N LYS A 362 -13.36 6.02 5.22
CA LYS A 362 -14.30 7.14 5.36
C LYS A 362 -14.86 7.66 4.02
N ASP A 363 -14.12 7.51 2.93
CA ASP A 363 -14.53 7.89 1.57
C ASP A 363 -15.17 6.73 0.78
N GLY A 364 -15.44 5.60 1.44
CA GLY A 364 -16.08 4.45 0.81
C GLY A 364 -15.13 3.47 0.12
N VAL A 365 -13.81 3.69 0.14
CA VAL A 365 -12.85 2.76 -0.47
C VAL A 365 -12.92 1.40 0.25
N LEU A 366 -13.20 0.34 -0.49
CA LEU A 366 -13.34 -1.01 0.04
C LEU A 366 -12.01 -1.76 0.00
N CYS A 367 -11.65 -2.39 1.12
CA CYS A 367 -10.58 -3.38 1.23
C CYS A 367 -11.15 -4.79 1.00
N TYR A 368 -10.74 -5.45 -0.07
CA TYR A 368 -11.19 -6.79 -0.46
C TYR A 368 -10.09 -7.55 -1.21
N PHE A 369 -10.21 -8.87 -1.29
CA PHE A 369 -9.17 -9.76 -1.85
C PHE A 369 -9.75 -10.75 -2.86
N PRO A 370 -9.69 -10.47 -4.17
CA PRO A 370 -10.15 -11.41 -5.19
C PRO A 370 -9.25 -12.64 -5.24
N LYS A 371 -9.84 -13.83 -5.44
CA LYS A 371 -9.09 -15.08 -5.64
C LYS A 371 -8.30 -15.09 -6.95
N LYS A 372 -8.78 -14.32 -7.94
CA LYS A 372 -8.17 -14.12 -9.25
C LYS A 372 -8.32 -12.65 -9.63
N THR A 373 -7.20 -11.98 -9.84
CA THR A 373 -7.12 -10.53 -10.07
C THR A 373 -7.48 -10.11 -11.49
N GLU A 374 -7.64 -11.07 -12.39
CA GLU A 374 -7.94 -10.89 -13.80
C GLU A 374 -9.42 -11.21 -14.16
N GLU A 375 -10.18 -11.76 -13.20
CA GLU A 375 -11.57 -12.18 -13.40
C GLU A 375 -12.53 -11.29 -12.58
N MET A 376 -13.41 -10.54 -13.25
CA MET A 376 -14.38 -9.67 -12.58
C MET A 376 -15.35 -10.43 -11.68
N LYS A 377 -15.64 -11.68 -11.99
CA LYS A 377 -16.45 -12.55 -11.13
C LYS A 377 -15.80 -12.74 -9.76
N ALA A 378 -14.49 -12.98 -9.72
CA ALA A 378 -13.75 -13.15 -8.48
C ALA A 378 -13.70 -11.85 -7.66
N HIS A 379 -13.66 -10.68 -8.31
CA HIS A 379 -13.82 -9.40 -7.63
C HIS A 379 -15.21 -9.23 -7.01
N VAL A 380 -16.28 -9.52 -7.75
CA VAL A 380 -17.66 -9.42 -7.25
C VAL A 380 -17.88 -10.34 -6.04
N GLU A 381 -17.40 -11.59 -6.12
CA GLU A 381 -17.47 -12.55 -5.01
C GLU A 381 -16.70 -12.03 -3.78
N ALA A 382 -15.49 -11.51 -3.97
CA ALA A 382 -14.66 -10.98 -2.88
C ALA A 382 -15.20 -9.68 -2.27
N ILE A 383 -15.89 -8.83 -3.05
CA ILE A 383 -16.60 -7.65 -2.52
C ILE A 383 -17.69 -8.08 -1.54
N VAL A 384 -18.50 -9.08 -1.91
CA VAL A 384 -19.56 -9.62 -1.05
C VAL A 384 -18.96 -10.28 0.18
N GLU A 385 -17.91 -11.11 0.02
CA GLU A 385 -17.20 -11.75 1.12
C GLU A 385 -16.67 -10.71 2.13
N ALA A 386 -16.08 -9.61 1.64
CA ALA A 386 -15.56 -8.54 2.49
C ALA A 386 -16.66 -7.77 3.26
N LEU A 387 -17.88 -7.67 2.73
CA LEU A 387 -19.02 -7.04 3.41
C LEU A 387 -19.70 -7.99 4.42
N GLU A 388 -19.72 -9.29 4.13
CA GLU A 388 -20.41 -10.30 4.95
C GLU A 388 -19.52 -10.90 6.06
N GLU A 389 -18.23 -10.56 6.10
CA GLU A 389 -17.29 -11.08 7.09
C GLU A 389 -17.61 -10.55 8.51
N GLU A 390 -18.38 -11.32 9.29
CA GLU A 390 -18.82 -10.89 10.62
C GLU A 390 -17.73 -10.92 11.70
N TYR A 391 -16.82 -11.90 11.62
CA TYR A 391 -15.77 -12.14 12.61
C TYR A 391 -14.38 -12.26 11.96
N PRO A 392 -13.90 -11.20 11.29
CA PRO A 392 -12.59 -11.20 10.68
C PRO A 392 -11.49 -11.44 11.72
N PRO A 393 -10.47 -12.26 11.42
CA PRO A 393 -9.26 -12.29 12.23
C PRO A 393 -8.64 -10.90 12.25
N TYR A 394 -8.04 -10.51 13.38
CA TYR A 394 -7.35 -9.22 13.46
C TYR A 394 -6.16 -9.22 12.52
N ASP A 395 -6.19 -8.36 11.51
CA ASP A 395 -5.05 -8.06 10.65
C ASP A 395 -4.94 -6.54 10.46
N PRO A 396 -3.97 -5.88 11.13
CA PRO A 396 -3.78 -4.43 11.03
C PRO A 396 -3.43 -3.98 9.60
N ARG A 397 -2.90 -4.86 8.74
CA ARG A 397 -2.60 -4.54 7.33
C ARG A 397 -3.86 -4.36 6.49
N THR A 398 -5.02 -4.64 7.08
CA THR A 398 -6.32 -4.49 6.43
C THR A 398 -7.22 -3.45 7.11
N THR A 399 -6.67 -2.75 8.11
CA THR A 399 -7.33 -1.63 8.77
C THR A 399 -7.40 -0.43 7.82
N VAL A 400 -8.57 -0.25 7.20
CA VAL A 400 -8.86 0.94 6.38
C VAL A 400 -9.71 1.98 7.10
N ASN A 401 -10.35 1.55 8.19
CA ASN A 401 -11.07 2.42 9.11
C ASN A 401 -10.56 2.15 10.54
N PRO A 402 -9.59 2.94 11.01
CA PRO A 402 -8.99 2.76 12.33
C PRO A 402 -10.00 2.86 13.49
N GLU A 403 -11.03 3.70 13.36
CA GLU A 403 -12.10 3.82 14.38
C GLU A 403 -12.94 2.53 14.46
N ALA A 404 -13.41 2.05 13.31
CA ALA A 404 -14.16 0.80 13.23
C ALA A 404 -13.33 -0.40 13.71
N SER A 405 -12.06 -0.45 13.30
CA SER A 405 -11.10 -1.50 13.67
C SER A 405 -10.85 -1.52 15.18
N LYS A 406 -10.63 -0.35 15.79
CA LYS A 406 -10.49 -0.25 17.25
C LYS A 406 -11.72 -0.75 17.99
N LEU A 407 -12.93 -0.53 17.45
CA LEU A 407 -14.16 -0.95 18.11
C LEU A 407 -14.44 -2.45 17.97
N ILE A 408 -14.23 -3.03 16.78
CA ILE A 408 -14.55 -4.45 16.51
C ILE A 408 -13.59 -5.41 17.24
N TRP A 409 -12.32 -5.05 17.40
CA TRP A 409 -11.33 -5.83 18.16
C TRP A 409 -11.07 -5.31 19.58
N GLY A 410 -11.85 -4.32 20.03
CA GLY A 410 -11.78 -3.77 21.39
C GLY A 410 -12.50 -4.61 22.45
N SER A 411 -12.88 -3.96 23.55
CA SER A 411 -13.61 -4.56 24.65
C SER A 411 -15.03 -5.03 24.24
N ALA A 412 -15.71 -5.78 25.12
CA ALA A 412 -17.11 -6.16 24.89
C ALA A 412 -18.04 -4.94 24.74
N GLU A 413 -17.73 -3.82 25.39
CA GLU A 413 -18.48 -2.56 25.24
C GLU A 413 -18.20 -1.89 23.88
N ASP A 414 -16.95 -1.93 23.43
CA ASP A 414 -16.55 -1.42 22.12
C ASP A 414 -17.24 -2.19 20.99
N LYS A 415 -17.30 -3.52 21.08
CA LYS A 415 -18.03 -4.36 20.12
C LYS A 415 -19.52 -4.03 20.08
N LYS A 416 -20.15 -3.78 21.25
CA LYS A 416 -21.55 -3.31 21.30
C LYS A 416 -21.70 -1.95 20.61
N LYS A 417 -20.74 -1.04 20.81
CA LYS A 417 -20.72 0.28 20.14
C LYS A 417 -20.55 0.14 18.64
N TYR A 418 -19.66 -0.73 18.16
CA TYR A 418 -19.48 -1.06 16.73
C TYR A 418 -20.81 -1.52 16.12
N ASN A 419 -21.42 -2.55 16.70
CA ASN A 419 -22.69 -3.11 16.20
C ASN A 419 -23.81 -2.06 16.16
N ARG A 420 -23.87 -1.15 17.14
CA ARG A 420 -24.84 -0.06 17.16
C ARG A 420 -24.59 0.95 16.02
N LEU A 421 -23.34 1.31 15.78
CA LEU A 421 -22.97 2.22 14.68
C LEU A 421 -23.23 1.60 13.31
N LEU A 422 -22.86 0.33 13.13
CA LEU A 422 -23.12 -0.44 11.92
C LEU A 422 -24.62 -0.51 11.63
N ARG A 423 -25.45 -0.93 12.60
CA ARG A 423 -26.92 -0.96 12.44
C ARG A 423 -27.50 0.41 12.07
N ARG A 424 -26.96 1.49 12.64
CA ARG A 424 -27.41 2.85 12.31
C ARG A 424 -27.02 3.25 10.88
N SER A 425 -25.88 2.81 10.35
CA SER A 425 -25.59 2.99 8.92
C SER A 425 -26.47 2.11 8.02
N VAL A 426 -26.75 0.87 8.42
CA VAL A 426 -27.66 -0.03 7.69
C VAL A 426 -29.05 0.59 7.58
N GLN A 427 -29.62 1.11 8.67
CA GLN A 427 -30.92 1.79 8.63
C GLN A 427 -30.92 3.00 7.68
N ARG A 428 -29.86 3.82 7.71
CA ARG A 428 -29.70 4.97 6.81
C ARG A 428 -29.47 4.60 5.35
N SER A 429 -29.10 3.35 5.05
CA SER A 429 -28.90 2.89 3.66
C SER A 429 -30.21 2.73 2.90
N ILE A 430 -31.33 2.65 3.61
CA ILE A 430 -32.68 2.45 3.08
C ILE A 430 -33.36 3.80 2.80
N GLU A 431 -32.95 4.85 3.53
CA GLU A 431 -33.35 6.25 3.34
C GLU A 431 -32.71 6.83 2.07
#